data_AF-A0A920QRG6-F1
#
_entry.id   AF-A0A920QRG6-F1
#
_cell.length_a   1.000
_cell.length_b   1.000
_cell.length_c   1.000
_cell.angle_alpha   90.00
_cell.angle_beta   90.00
_cell.angle_gamma   90.00
#
_symmetry.space_group_name_H-M   'P 1'
#
loop_
_entity.id
_entity.type
_entity.pdbx_description
1 polymer ?
#
loop_
_entity_poly.entity_id
_entity_poly.type
_entity_poly.pdbx_seq_one_letter_code
_entity_poly.pdbx_strand_id
1 'polypeptide(L)'
;MNDLDFAPTGGETIRETRYEWQGLYVNFKQEHMNDTVLVVGHGGSLRSAVVAILDLPLEANWKLIMNNCALSIFDVYPDNSVMALYNDTSHMKGKIK
;
A
#
# COMPACT_ATOMS: atom_id res chain seq x y z
N MET A 1 -6.95 15.74 -9.73
CA MET A 1 -8.08 15.16 -8.99
C MET A 1 -7.50 14.60 -7.71
N ASN A 2 -7.49 15.40 -6.63
CA ASN A 2 -6.89 15.04 -5.34
C ASN A 2 -7.95 15.17 -4.23
N ASP A 3 -9.23 15.05 -4.60
CA ASP A 3 -10.33 15.05 -3.67
C ASP A 3 -10.32 13.72 -2.91
N LEU A 4 -10.12 13.79 -1.60
CA LEU A 4 -10.05 12.61 -0.72
C LEU A 4 -11.44 12.01 -0.48
N ASP A 5 -12.50 12.77 -0.72
CA ASP A 5 -13.89 12.39 -0.46
C ASP A 5 -14.62 12.04 -1.76
N PHE A 6 -13.93 12.08 -2.91
CA PHE A 6 -14.48 11.59 -4.16
C PHE A 6 -14.62 10.06 -4.11
N ALA A 7 -15.83 9.60 -4.40
CA ALA A 7 -16.14 8.21 -4.73
C ALA A 7 -16.95 8.17 -6.03
N PRO A 8 -16.61 7.29 -6.99
CA PRO A 8 -17.52 6.93 -8.08
C PRO A 8 -18.85 6.40 -7.51
N THR A 9 -19.92 6.43 -8.30
CA THR A 9 -21.21 5.86 -7.87
C THR A 9 -21.06 4.38 -7.50
N GLY A 10 -21.33 4.05 -6.23
CA GLY A 10 -21.18 2.69 -5.68
C GLY A 10 -19.73 2.26 -5.46
N GLY A 11 -18.77 3.16 -5.59
CA GLY A 11 -17.36 2.93 -5.28
C GLY A 11 -16.97 3.50 -3.91
N GLU A 12 -15.68 3.45 -3.63
CA GLU A 12 -15.08 3.90 -2.37
C GLU A 12 -14.27 5.18 -2.56
N THR A 13 -14.19 5.94 -1.48
CA THR A 13 -13.22 7.02 -1.30
C THR A 13 -11.84 6.46 -0.95
N ILE A 14 -10.79 7.26 -1.16
CA ILE A 14 -9.44 6.87 -0.72
C ILE A 14 -9.34 6.71 0.80
N ARG A 15 -10.19 7.44 1.53
CA ARG A 15 -10.26 7.42 2.99
C ARG A 15 -10.82 6.08 3.48
N GLU A 16 -11.86 5.56 2.83
CA GLU A 16 -12.39 4.21 3.08
C GLU A 16 -11.36 3.13 2.76
N THR A 17 -10.79 3.14 1.55
CA THR A 17 -9.79 2.13 1.18
C THR A 17 -8.57 2.13 2.12
N ARG A 18 -8.11 3.31 2.59
CA ARG A 18 -7.04 3.40 3.60
C ARG A 18 -7.47 2.83 4.95
N TYR A 19 -8.70 3.09 5.38
CA TYR A 19 -9.24 2.55 6.64
C TYR A 19 -9.31 1.01 6.60
N GLU A 20 -9.76 0.44 5.50
CA GLU A 20 -9.76 -1.03 5.31
C GLU A 20 -8.34 -1.61 5.38
N TRP A 21 -7.37 -0.96 4.73
CA TRP A 21 -5.97 -1.35 4.83
C TRP A 21 -5.41 -1.31 6.25
N GLN A 22 -5.82 -0.34 7.07
CA GLN A 22 -5.42 -0.33 8.48
C GLN A 22 -5.95 -1.54 9.23
N GLY A 23 -7.21 -1.93 9.00
CA GLY A 23 -7.80 -3.11 9.60
C GLY A 23 -7.08 -4.39 9.18
N LEU A 24 -6.85 -4.57 7.87
CA LEU A 24 -6.07 -5.68 7.34
C LEU A 24 -4.66 -5.72 7.91
N TYR A 25 -4.01 -4.57 8.04
CA TYR A 25 -2.65 -4.49 8.56
C TYR A 25 -2.56 -4.88 10.04
N VAL A 26 -3.55 -4.51 10.85
CA VAL A 26 -3.65 -4.99 12.24
C VAL A 26 -3.75 -6.51 12.28
N ASN A 27 -4.55 -7.13 11.41
CA ASN A 27 -4.69 -8.58 11.34
C ASN A 27 -3.38 -9.25 10.92
N PHE A 28 -2.68 -8.71 9.91
CA PHE A 28 -1.36 -9.21 9.51
C PHE A 28 -0.35 -9.18 10.66
N LYS A 29 -0.33 -8.10 11.45
CA LYS A 29 0.55 -8.04 12.63
C LYS A 29 0.17 -9.07 13.69
N GLN A 30 -1.11 -9.37 13.88
CA GLN A 30 -1.57 -10.35 14.87
C GLN A 30 -1.28 -11.79 14.45
N GLU A 31 -1.47 -12.11 13.17
CA GLU A 31 -1.43 -13.49 12.68
C GLU A 31 -0.07 -13.89 12.09
N HIS A 32 0.71 -12.91 11.59
CA HIS A 32 1.86 -13.17 10.72
C HIS A 32 3.15 -12.42 11.12
N MET A 33 3.31 -12.03 12.39
CA MET A 33 4.50 -11.27 12.85
C MET A 33 5.84 -11.98 12.58
N ASN A 34 5.84 -13.31 12.47
CA ASN A 34 7.03 -14.12 12.23
C ASN A 34 7.06 -14.74 10.82
N ASP A 35 6.13 -14.37 9.95
CA ASP A 35 6.00 -14.90 8.59
C ASP A 35 6.45 -13.87 7.54
N THR A 36 6.66 -14.33 6.31
CA THR A 36 6.76 -13.46 5.15
C THR A 36 5.44 -13.50 4.37
N VAL A 37 4.74 -12.37 4.33
CA VAL A 37 3.45 -12.23 3.65
C VAL A 37 3.65 -11.55 2.29
N LEU A 38 3.16 -12.18 1.21
CA LEU A 38 3.08 -11.56 -0.10
C LEU A 38 1.66 -11.04 -0.34
N VAL A 39 1.55 -9.73 -0.61
CA VAL A 39 0.30 -9.07 -0.97
C VAL A 39 0.31 -8.74 -2.46
N VAL A 40 -0.73 -9.17 -3.19
CA VAL A 40 -0.92 -8.84 -4.61
C VAL A 40 -2.22 -8.04 -4.76
N GLY A 41 -2.14 -6.92 -5.46
CA GLY A 41 -3.29 -6.03 -5.66
C GLY A 41 -3.07 -5.01 -6.78
N HIS A 42 -3.91 -3.99 -6.81
CA HIS A 42 -3.86 -2.93 -7.81
C HIS A 42 -3.25 -1.64 -7.27
N GLY A 43 -2.66 -0.81 -8.14
CA GLY A 43 -1.91 0.39 -7.74
C GLY A 43 -2.70 1.43 -6.94
N GLY A 44 -4.03 1.52 -7.09
CA GLY A 44 -4.87 2.36 -6.22
C GLY A 44 -4.84 1.87 -4.77
N SER A 45 -5.25 0.62 -4.57
CA SER A 45 -5.31 -0.04 -3.27
C SER A 45 -3.91 -0.17 -2.63
N LEU A 46 -2.89 -0.57 -3.39
CA LEU A 46 -1.53 -0.72 -2.85
C LEU A 46 -0.91 0.62 -2.41
N ARG A 47 -1.25 1.75 -3.02
CA ARG A 47 -0.81 3.06 -2.51
C ARG A 47 -1.48 3.39 -1.17
N SER A 48 -2.77 3.08 -1.02
CA SER A 48 -3.46 3.16 0.29
C SER A 48 -2.81 2.26 1.33
N ALA A 49 -2.37 1.05 0.95
CA ALA A 49 -1.64 0.14 1.82
C ALA A 49 -0.34 0.79 2.34
N VAL A 50 0.47 1.37 1.46
CA VAL A 50 1.70 2.06 1.85
C VAL A 50 1.42 3.21 2.82
N VAL A 51 0.40 4.02 2.53
CA VAL A 51 -0.02 5.13 3.38
C VAL A 51 -0.50 4.64 4.76
N ALA A 52 -1.20 3.51 4.81
CA ALA A 52 -1.67 2.90 6.05
C ALA A 52 -0.52 2.30 6.87
N ILE A 53 0.37 1.53 6.24
CA ILE A 53 1.47 0.81 6.91
C ILE A 53 2.48 1.78 7.51
N LEU A 54 2.82 2.87 6.80
CA LEU A 54 3.76 3.88 7.25
C LEU A 54 3.11 5.03 8.04
N ASP A 55 1.81 4.94 8.30
CA ASP A 55 1.00 5.99 8.93
C ASP A 55 1.23 7.40 8.32
N LEU A 56 1.27 7.46 6.99
CA LEU A 56 1.44 8.71 6.26
C LEU A 56 0.11 9.49 6.18
N PRO A 57 0.18 10.83 5.98
CA PRO A 57 -0.99 11.61 5.60
C PRO A 57 -1.64 11.06 4.31
N LEU A 58 -2.98 11.09 4.22
CA LEU A 58 -3.72 10.53 3.08
C LEU A 58 -3.29 11.15 1.74
N GLU A 59 -2.88 12.41 1.74
CA GLU A 59 -2.42 13.15 0.56
C GLU A 59 -1.16 12.54 -0.05
N ALA A 60 -0.39 11.74 0.72
CA ALA A 60 0.75 10.99 0.21
C ALA A 60 0.34 9.95 -0.84
N ASN A 61 -0.91 9.49 -0.86
CA ASN A 61 -1.41 8.55 -1.87
C ASN A 61 -1.19 9.04 -3.31
N TRP A 62 -1.26 10.36 -3.53
CA TRP A 62 -1.05 10.99 -4.82
C TRP A 62 0.42 11.31 -5.14
N LYS A 63 1.32 11.10 -4.17
CA LYS A 63 2.78 11.28 -4.33
C LYS A 63 3.50 9.97 -4.63
N LEU A 64 2.79 8.85 -4.58
CA LEU A 64 3.31 7.50 -4.77
C LEU A 64 2.96 6.99 -6.17
N ILE A 65 3.96 6.46 -6.88
CA ILE A 65 3.78 5.72 -8.13
C ILE A 65 3.92 4.23 -7.82
N MET A 66 2.98 3.41 -8.29
CA MET A 66 3.04 1.95 -8.23
C MET A 66 3.07 1.42 -9.67
N ASN A 67 4.24 0.95 -10.12
CA ASN A 67 4.41 0.35 -11.43
C ASN A 67 3.85 -1.08 -11.42
N ASN A 68 3.44 -1.56 -12.60
CA ASN A 68 2.97 -2.93 -12.73
C ASN A 68 4.06 -3.93 -12.35
N CYS A 69 3.66 -4.98 -11.62
CA CYS A 69 4.55 -6.04 -11.14
C CYS A 69 5.72 -5.55 -10.28
N ALA A 70 5.70 -4.31 -9.79
CA ALA A 70 6.76 -3.79 -8.94
C ALA A 70 6.71 -4.40 -7.54
N LEU A 71 7.88 -4.59 -6.93
CA LEU A 71 8.03 -5.08 -5.57
C LEU A 71 8.23 -3.91 -4.60
N SER A 72 7.46 -3.91 -3.51
CA SER A 72 7.71 -3.06 -2.35
C SER A 72 7.78 -3.96 -1.12
N ILE A 73 8.77 -3.74 -0.26
CA ILE A 73 9.08 -4.58 0.90
C ILE A 73 9.04 -3.72 2.15
N PHE A 74 8.32 -4.22 3.15
CA PHE A 74 8.22 -3.62 4.47
C PHE A 74 8.74 -4.60 5.51
N ASP A 75 9.69 -4.16 6.32
CA ASP A 75 10.10 -4.87 7.53
C ASP A 75 9.17 -4.41 8.66
N VAL A 76 8.41 -5.36 9.21
CA VAL A 76 7.38 -5.08 10.21
C VAL A 76 7.84 -5.52 11.58
N TYR A 77 7.72 -4.62 12.55
CA TYR A 77 8.04 -4.82 13.96
C TYR A 77 6.78 -4.61 14.81
N PRO A 78 6.79 -5.04 16.10
CA PRO A 78 5.65 -4.84 16.99
C PRO A 78 5.18 -3.39 17.09
N ASP A 79 6.08 -2.42 17.06
CA ASP A 79 5.82 -0.99 17.27
C ASP A 79 6.06 -0.11 16.03
N ASN A 80 6.71 -0.64 14.99
CA ASN A 80 7.10 0.14 13.83
C ASN A 80 7.05 -0.65 12.52
N SER A 81 7.12 0.03 11.39
CA SER A 81 7.16 -0.56 10.05
C SER A 81 8.09 0.24 9.17
N VAL A 82 9.04 -0.43 8.52
CA VAL A 82 10.10 0.21 7.76
C VAL A 82 9.97 -0.19 6.31
N MET A 83 9.89 0.78 5.41
CA MET A 83 9.94 0.53 3.96
C MET A 83 11.38 0.26 3.55
N ALA A 84 11.72 -1.01 3.36
CA ALA A 84 13.05 -1.45 2.94
C ALA A 84 13.26 -1.30 1.43
N LEU A 85 12.19 -1.46 0.65
CA LEU A 85 12.21 -1.34 -0.81
C LEU A 85 10.89 -0.76 -1.30
N TYR A 86 10.93 0.10 -2.31
CA TYR A 86 9.74 0.67 -2.90
C TYR A 86 9.76 0.62 -4.42
N ASN A 87 8.69 0.08 -5.00
CA ASN A 87 8.41 0.11 -6.43
C ASN A 87 9.57 -0.44 -7.31
N ASP A 88 10.28 -1.47 -6.83
CA ASP A 88 11.37 -2.09 -7.56
C ASP A 88 10.85 -2.90 -8.75
N THR A 89 11.48 -2.66 -9.89
CA THR A 89 11.14 -3.29 -11.17
C THR A 89 12.36 -3.91 -11.82
N SER A 90 13.46 -4.06 -11.07
CA SER A 90 14.76 -4.55 -11.56
C SER A 90 14.68 -5.96 -12.19
N HIS A 91 13.74 -6.79 -11.74
CA HIS A 91 13.51 -8.13 -12.28
C HIS A 91 12.80 -8.12 -13.64
N MET A 92 12.14 -7.02 -14.01
CA MET A 92 11.44 -6.91 -15.28
C MET A 92 12.41 -6.59 -16.43
N LYS A 93 12.23 -7.27 -17.55
CA LYS A 93 12.95 -7.00 -18.80
C LYS A 93 12.05 -6.20 -19.75
N GLY A 94 12.57 -5.15 -20.36
CA GLY A 94 11.83 -4.32 -21.32
C GLY A 94 11.26 -3.03 -20.73
N LYS A 95 10.38 -2.34 -21.46
CA LYS A 95 9.81 -1.07 -21.00
C LYS A 95 8.84 -1.30 -19.85
N ILE A 96 9.15 -0.71 -18.71
CA ILE A 96 8.25 -0.56 -17.57
C ILE A 96 7.20 0.50 -17.98
N LYS A 97 5.92 0.18 -17.78
CA LYS A 97 4.79 1.09 -18.01
C LYS A 97 4.31 1.67 -16.70
#